data_AF-A0A8T3SW58-F1
#
_entry.id   AF-A0A8T3SW58-F1
#
_cell.length_a   1.000
_cell.length_b   1.000
_cell.length_c   1.000
_cell.angle_alpha   90.00
_cell.angle_beta   90.00
_cell.angle_gamma   90.00
#
_symmetry.space_group_name_H-M   'P 1'
#
loop_
_entity.id
_entity.type
_entity.pdbx_description
1 polymer ?
#
loop_
_entity_poly.entity_id
_entity_poly.type
_entity_poly.pdbx_seq_one_letter_code
_entity_poly.pdbx_strand_id
1 'polypeptide(L)'
;AMSTTIGLRIDYYAEMTLDDLSRIVNAVGGVTVSLPAALNDPHLKTSWRAGGNYLDGRTAVLFVRSRFADSDYARGDRNQALLIALRDKLLAGGYDPIALLTSLPGLATDIPVADMPMLLDLVRRSAGASVGREVFAPPGYTAFTGIAGARGWVSIPNLAAIRGYVQGVAAP
;
A
#
# COMPACT_ATOMS: atom_id res chain seq x y z
N ALA A 1 1.67 -17.57 -5.89
CA ALA A 1 0.28 -17.40 -5.43
C ALA A 1 -0.38 -16.17 -6.07
N MET A 2 0.15 -14.96 -5.85
CA MET A 2 -0.50 -13.73 -6.34
C MET A 2 -0.68 -13.66 -7.87
N SER A 3 0.37 -13.95 -8.66
CA SER A 3 0.28 -13.98 -10.13
C SER A 3 -0.84 -14.91 -10.64
N THR A 4 -1.00 -16.07 -10.00
CA THR A 4 -2.09 -17.02 -10.31
C THR A 4 -3.46 -16.46 -9.98
N THR A 5 -3.59 -15.75 -8.85
CA THR A 5 -4.84 -15.11 -8.42
C THR A 5 -5.28 -14.05 -9.44
N ILE A 6 -4.39 -13.11 -9.78
CA ILE A 6 -4.71 -11.98 -10.67
C ILE A 6 -4.66 -12.34 -12.15
N GLY A 7 -4.07 -13.47 -12.53
CA GLY A 7 -3.96 -13.91 -13.92
C GLY A 7 -2.93 -13.15 -14.75
N LEU A 8 -1.98 -12.46 -14.11
CA LEU A 8 -0.90 -11.70 -14.75
C LEU A 8 0.45 -12.11 -14.18
N ARG A 9 1.50 -11.96 -14.99
CA ARG A 9 2.88 -12.00 -14.51
C ARG A 9 3.12 -10.78 -13.62
N ILE A 10 3.79 -11.00 -12.50
CA ILE A 10 4.36 -9.92 -11.68
C ILE A 10 5.83 -9.91 -12.02
N ASP A 11 6.32 -8.80 -12.57
CA ASP A 11 7.71 -8.72 -13.04
C ASP A 11 8.69 -8.54 -11.88
N TYR A 12 8.31 -7.74 -10.87
CA TYR A 12 9.13 -7.47 -9.70
C TYR A 12 8.29 -7.32 -8.42
N TYR A 13 8.94 -7.45 -7.27
CA TYR A 13 8.38 -7.12 -5.96
C TYR A 13 9.25 -6.12 -5.19
N ALA A 14 8.61 -5.41 -4.26
CA ALA A 14 9.29 -4.67 -3.21
C ALA A 14 8.58 -4.96 -1.88
N GLU A 15 9.34 -5.41 -0.90
CA GLU A 15 8.91 -5.64 0.48
C GLU A 15 9.69 -4.70 1.40
N MET A 16 9.01 -4.14 2.39
CA MET A 16 9.63 -3.23 3.36
C MET A 16 8.97 -3.36 4.72
N THR A 17 9.70 -2.99 5.77
CA THR A 17 9.18 -2.98 7.13
C THR A 17 8.37 -1.71 7.42
N LEU A 18 7.62 -1.69 8.53
CA LEU A 18 6.96 -0.46 8.99
C LEU A 18 7.97 0.64 9.39
N ASP A 19 9.16 0.25 9.84
CA ASP A 19 10.22 1.21 10.15
C ASP A 19 10.74 1.86 8.86
N ASP A 20 10.88 1.08 7.78
CA ASP A 20 11.24 1.61 6.46
C ASP A 20 10.16 2.55 5.92
N LEU A 21 8.89 2.22 6.10
CA LEU A 21 7.78 3.13 5.79
C LEU A 21 7.93 4.46 6.53
N SER A 22 8.21 4.43 7.83
CA SER A 22 8.43 5.65 8.62
C SER A 22 9.62 6.46 8.08
N ARG A 23 10.71 5.80 7.71
CA ARG A 23 11.91 6.48 7.14
C ARG A 23 11.58 7.15 5.82
N ILE A 24 10.89 6.45 4.90
CA ILE A 24 10.53 7.01 3.60
C ILE A 24 9.63 8.23 3.77
N VAL A 25 8.60 8.14 4.62
CA VAL A 25 7.68 9.27 4.86
C VAL A 25 8.42 10.48 5.42
N ASN A 26 9.34 10.28 6.38
CA ASN A 26 10.15 11.37 6.91
C ASN A 26 11.09 11.97 5.86
N ALA A 27 11.71 11.14 5.02
CA ALA A 27 12.65 11.58 3.99
C ALA A 27 11.98 12.48 2.93
N VAL A 28 10.70 12.26 2.64
CA VAL A 28 9.92 13.12 1.73
C VAL A 28 9.23 14.30 2.44
N GLY A 29 9.55 14.55 3.71
CA GLY A 29 8.98 15.64 4.52
C GLY A 29 7.54 15.40 4.98
N GLY A 30 7.10 14.14 5.06
CA GLY A 30 5.75 13.74 5.42
C GLY A 30 4.77 13.72 4.25
N VAL A 31 3.62 13.09 4.48
CA VAL A 31 2.54 12.92 3.48
C VAL A 31 1.23 13.50 4.01
N THR A 32 0.34 13.96 3.12
CA THR A 32 -1.01 14.38 3.52
C THR A 32 -2.02 13.40 2.94
N VAL A 33 -2.82 12.78 3.81
CA VAL A 33 -3.93 11.90 3.41
C VAL A 33 -5.27 12.60 3.63
N SER A 34 -6.23 12.37 2.73
CA SER A 34 -7.58 12.90 2.87
C SER A 34 -8.52 11.79 3.34
N LEU A 35 -9.24 12.03 4.43
CA LEU A 35 -10.21 11.09 4.99
C LEU A 35 -11.65 11.55 4.70
N PRO A 36 -12.55 10.66 4.24
CA PRO A 36 -13.96 11.02 4.04
C PRO A 36 -14.71 11.23 5.36
N ALA A 37 -14.26 10.57 6.44
CA ALA A 37 -14.82 10.67 7.78
C ALA A 37 -13.69 10.64 8.82
N ALA A 38 -13.96 11.15 10.02
CA ALA A 38 -13.00 11.07 11.12
C ALA A 38 -12.73 9.60 11.49
N LEU A 39 -11.48 9.33 11.86
CA LEU A 39 -11.01 8.00 12.26
C LEU A 39 -10.56 8.07 13.72
N ASN A 40 -11.08 7.19 14.57
CA ASN A 40 -10.68 7.11 15.96
C ASN A 40 -10.31 5.67 16.31
N ASP A 41 -9.05 5.42 16.64
CA ASP A 41 -8.59 4.12 17.11
C ASP A 41 -8.27 4.20 18.61
N PRO A 42 -9.16 3.70 19.49
CA PRO A 42 -8.96 3.75 20.94
C PRO A 42 -7.80 2.88 21.41
N HIS A 43 -7.42 1.83 20.65
CA HIS A 43 -6.29 0.97 21.00
C HIS A 43 -4.96 1.67 20.74
N LEU A 44 -4.89 2.47 19.67
CA LEU A 44 -3.72 3.30 19.37
C LEU A 44 -3.75 4.67 20.07
N LYS A 45 -4.84 4.98 20.79
CA LYS A 45 -5.07 6.27 21.46
C LYS A 45 -4.83 7.46 20.51
N THR A 46 -5.23 7.31 19.26
CA THR A 46 -4.96 8.26 18.18
C THR A 46 -6.22 8.47 17.36
N SER A 47 -6.42 9.72 16.92
CA SER A 47 -7.55 10.11 16.08
C SER A 47 -7.11 11.00 14.93
N TRP A 48 -7.77 10.87 13.80
CA TRP A 48 -7.61 11.71 12.61
C TRP A 48 -8.95 12.34 12.26
N ARG A 49 -8.92 13.60 11.82
CA ARG A 49 -10.14 14.32 11.44
C ARG A 49 -10.58 13.93 10.03
N ALA A 50 -11.83 14.24 9.68
CA ALA A 50 -12.23 14.27 8.27
C ALA A 50 -11.41 15.33 7.50
N GLY A 51 -11.18 15.09 6.21
CA GLY A 51 -10.37 15.94 5.34
C GLY A 51 -8.86 15.66 5.45
N GLY A 52 -8.05 16.69 5.15
CA GLY A 52 -6.59 16.57 5.08
C GLY A 52 -5.92 16.40 6.45
N ASN A 53 -5.14 15.32 6.58
CA ASN A 53 -4.31 15.01 7.74
C ASN A 53 -2.86 14.86 7.28
N TYR A 54 -1.97 15.66 7.87
CA TYR A 54 -0.53 15.50 7.68
C TYR A 54 -0.03 14.34 8.55
N LEU A 55 0.79 13.48 7.95
CA LEU A 55 1.41 12.33 8.57
C LEU A 55 2.93 12.42 8.41
N ASP A 56 3.62 12.49 9.53
CA ASP A 56 5.05 12.15 9.61
C ASP A 56 5.24 10.61 9.66
N GLY A 57 6.48 10.14 9.70
CA GLY A 57 6.77 8.70 9.69
C GLY A 57 6.12 7.92 10.82
N ARG A 58 6.08 8.49 12.04
CA ARG A 58 5.44 7.84 13.20
C ARG A 58 3.93 7.74 13.02
N THR A 59 3.29 8.83 12.64
CA THR A 59 1.83 8.90 12.47
C THR A 59 1.38 8.14 11.23
N ALA A 60 2.20 8.02 10.19
CA ALA A 60 1.98 7.14 9.05
C ALA A 60 1.94 5.66 9.45
N VAL A 61 2.87 5.21 10.30
CA VAL A 61 2.85 3.84 10.82
C VAL A 61 1.61 3.58 11.69
N LEU A 62 1.22 4.53 12.55
CA LEU A 62 -0.02 4.41 13.33
C LEU A 62 -1.25 4.34 12.41
N PHE A 63 -1.26 5.14 11.35
CA PHE A 63 -2.36 5.21 10.39
C PHE A 63 -2.58 3.86 9.68
N VAL A 64 -1.52 3.22 9.16
CA VAL A 64 -1.66 1.92 8.47
C VAL A 64 -1.95 0.75 9.40
N ARG A 65 -1.63 0.89 10.70
CA ARG A 65 -1.92 -0.11 11.74
C ARG A 65 -3.32 0.00 12.31
N SER A 66 -3.98 1.15 12.16
CA SER A 66 -5.33 1.40 12.68
C SER A 66 -6.33 0.40 12.12
N ARG A 67 -6.80 -0.51 12.98
CA ARG A 67 -7.71 -1.61 12.63
C ARG A 67 -9.05 -1.50 13.30
N PHE A 68 -9.09 -1.04 14.55
CA PHE A 68 -10.30 -1.08 15.38
C PHE A 68 -11.23 0.11 15.14
N ALA A 69 -10.79 1.04 14.31
CA ALA A 69 -11.60 2.19 13.95
C ALA A 69 -12.71 1.83 12.93
N ASP A 70 -12.57 0.75 12.16
CA ASP A 70 -13.54 0.31 11.15
C ASP A 70 -13.28 -1.14 10.63
N SER A 71 -13.49 -1.40 9.33
CA SER A 71 -13.32 -2.72 8.70
C SER A 71 -11.94 -2.92 8.08
N ASP A 72 -11.52 -4.18 7.93
CA ASP A 72 -10.25 -4.52 7.27
C ASP A 72 -10.19 -4.01 5.81
N TYR A 73 -11.33 -3.89 5.12
CA TYR A 73 -11.41 -3.35 3.75
C TYR A 73 -11.24 -1.84 3.71
N ALA A 74 -11.87 -1.12 4.64
CA ALA A 74 -11.70 0.31 4.75
C ALA A 74 -10.26 0.67 5.19
N ARG A 75 -9.62 -0.15 6.02
CA ARG A 75 -8.17 -0.08 6.26
C ARG A 75 -7.37 -0.32 4.98
N GLY A 76 -7.75 -1.30 4.16
CA GLY A 76 -7.13 -1.54 2.84
C GLY A 76 -7.16 -0.30 1.95
N ASP A 77 -8.32 0.36 1.85
CA ASP A 77 -8.46 1.60 1.08
C ASP A 77 -7.59 2.75 1.63
N ARG A 78 -7.55 2.91 2.95
CA ARG A 78 -6.65 3.89 3.59
C ARG A 78 -5.18 3.62 3.31
N ASN A 79 -4.75 2.36 3.35
CA ASN A 79 -3.37 2.00 3.06
C ASN A 79 -3.02 2.33 1.59
N GLN A 80 -3.95 2.11 0.66
CA GLN A 80 -3.78 2.57 -0.73
C GLN A 80 -3.68 4.10 -0.82
N ALA A 81 -4.53 4.83 -0.09
CA ALA A 81 -4.48 6.29 -0.06
C ALA A 81 -3.14 6.83 0.46
N LEU A 82 -2.54 6.19 1.48
CA LEU A 82 -1.23 6.56 1.97
C LEU A 82 -0.12 6.28 0.93
N LEU A 83 -0.18 5.14 0.23
CA LEU A 83 0.79 4.81 -0.83
C LEU A 83 0.71 5.80 -2.00
N ILE A 84 -0.49 6.27 -2.35
CA ILE A 84 -0.68 7.31 -3.37
C ILE A 84 -0.12 8.65 -2.89
N ALA A 85 -0.44 9.07 -1.67
CA ALA A 85 0.11 10.31 -1.11
C ALA A 85 1.65 10.27 -1.05
N LEU A 86 2.21 9.10 -0.75
CA LEU A 86 3.66 8.88 -0.78
C LEU A 86 4.22 8.93 -2.21
N ARG A 87 3.58 8.29 -3.19
CA ARG A 87 3.95 8.39 -4.61
C ARG A 87 4.01 9.85 -5.06
N ASP A 88 2.99 10.64 -4.73
CA ASP A 88 2.92 12.04 -5.16
C ASP A 88 4.05 12.88 -4.56
N LYS A 89 4.41 12.60 -3.30
CA LYS A 89 5.59 13.20 -2.65
C LYS A 89 6.91 12.75 -3.29
N LEU A 90 7.04 11.47 -3.64
CA LEU A 90 8.21 10.95 -4.33
C LEU A 90 8.36 11.56 -5.74
N LEU A 91 7.26 11.80 -6.44
CA LEU A 91 7.27 12.44 -7.77
C LEU A 91 7.56 13.94 -7.71
N ALA A 92 7.15 14.62 -6.64
CA ALA A 92 7.45 16.04 -6.42
C ALA A 92 8.95 16.30 -6.20
N GLY A 93 9.72 15.28 -5.81
CA GLY A 93 11.16 15.39 -5.56
C GLY A 93 11.49 16.08 -4.24
N GLY A 94 12.68 16.69 -4.16
CA GLY A 94 13.15 17.36 -2.94
C GLY A 94 13.83 16.46 -1.92
N TYR A 95 14.17 15.22 -2.30
CA TYR A 95 14.94 14.26 -1.52
C TYR A 95 16.07 13.69 -2.37
N ASP A 96 17.10 13.13 -1.72
CA ASP A 96 18.15 12.36 -2.39
C ASP A 96 17.67 10.90 -2.56
N PRO A 97 17.45 10.41 -3.79
CA PRO A 97 16.95 9.07 -4.04
C PRO A 97 17.95 7.97 -3.65
N ILE A 98 19.26 8.22 -3.75
CA ILE A 98 20.29 7.24 -3.36
C ILE A 98 20.36 7.17 -1.83
N ALA A 99 20.37 8.32 -1.15
CA ALA A 99 20.32 8.36 0.30
C ALA A 99 19.04 7.71 0.85
N LEU A 100 17.90 7.93 0.18
CA LEU A 100 16.64 7.29 0.55
C LEU A 100 16.76 5.77 0.45
N LEU A 101 17.17 5.22 -0.70
CA LEU A 101 17.26 3.77 -0.89
C LEU A 101 18.23 3.12 0.09
N THR A 102 19.38 3.74 0.33
CA THR A 102 20.40 3.22 1.27
C THR A 102 19.96 3.32 2.74
N SER A 103 18.95 4.12 3.05
CA SER A 103 18.40 4.25 4.41
C SER A 103 17.40 3.16 4.80
N LEU A 104 17.05 2.24 3.90
CA LEU A 104 16.00 1.23 4.08
C LEU A 104 16.60 -0.18 4.33
N PRO A 105 17.04 -0.51 5.55
CA PRO A 105 17.68 -1.79 5.84
C PRO A 105 16.76 -3.01 5.67
N GLY A 106 15.44 -2.82 5.72
CA GLY A 106 14.47 -3.90 5.51
C GLY A 106 13.88 -3.96 4.10
N LEU A 107 14.39 -3.15 3.16
CA LEU A 107 13.96 -3.22 1.77
C LEU A 107 14.50 -4.50 1.11
N ALA A 108 13.58 -5.36 0.68
CA ALA A 108 13.88 -6.53 -0.14
C ALA A 108 13.20 -6.38 -1.50
N THR A 109 13.95 -6.61 -2.57
CA THR A 109 13.44 -6.51 -3.95
C THR A 109 14.25 -7.40 -4.89
N ASP A 110 13.61 -7.86 -5.96
CA ASP A 110 14.23 -8.54 -7.09
C ASP A 110 14.50 -7.61 -8.29
N ILE A 111 14.26 -6.31 -8.16
CA ILE A 111 14.56 -5.32 -9.20
C ILE A 111 16.08 -5.29 -9.44
N PRO A 112 16.56 -5.66 -10.65
CA PRO A 112 17.96 -5.56 -11.01
C PRO A 112 18.39 -4.11 -11.11
N VAL A 113 19.59 -3.80 -10.62
CA VAL A 113 20.18 -2.45 -10.78
C VAL A 113 20.28 -2.04 -12.27
N ALA A 114 20.45 -3.02 -13.16
CA ALA A 114 20.47 -2.81 -14.61
C ALA A 114 19.15 -2.28 -15.17
N ASP A 115 18.01 -2.55 -14.52
CA ASP A 115 16.67 -2.13 -14.98
C ASP A 115 16.29 -0.75 -14.42
N MET A 116 17.09 -0.18 -13.51
CA MET A 116 16.84 1.13 -12.90
C MET A 116 16.65 2.27 -13.91
N PRO A 117 17.45 2.39 -15.00
CA PRO A 117 17.21 3.44 -16.00
C PRO A 117 15.82 3.36 -16.65
N MET A 118 15.35 2.14 -16.95
CA MET A 118 14.01 1.91 -17.50
C MET A 118 12.94 2.27 -16.47
N LEU A 119 13.09 1.85 -15.22
CA LEU A 119 12.12 2.15 -14.16
C LEU A 119 12.05 3.66 -13.88
N LEU A 120 13.18 4.36 -13.89
CA LEU A 120 13.21 5.82 -13.74
C LEU A 120 12.50 6.53 -14.90
N ASP A 121 12.64 6.02 -16.13
CA ASP A 121 11.89 6.53 -17.29
C ASP A 121 10.37 6.26 -17.13
N LEU A 122 9.99 5.06 -16.68
CA LEU A 122 8.59 4.73 -16.37
C LEU A 122 8.00 5.66 -15.30
N VAL A 123 8.73 5.94 -14.22
CA VAL A 123 8.32 6.89 -13.18
C VAL A 123 8.07 8.27 -13.78
N ARG A 124 8.96 8.77 -14.64
CA ARG A 124 8.78 10.07 -15.32
C ARG A 124 7.55 10.10 -16.21
N ARG A 125 7.34 9.07 -17.05
CA ARG A 125 6.19 8.98 -17.95
C ARG A 125 4.87 8.82 -17.21
N SER A 126 4.89 8.10 -16.09
CA SER A 126 3.72 7.84 -15.26
C SER A 126 3.38 8.97 -14.29
N ALA A 127 4.16 10.07 -14.24
CA ALA A 127 3.95 11.14 -13.28
C ALA A 127 2.53 11.75 -13.36
N GLY A 128 1.97 11.86 -14.57
CA GLY A 128 0.61 12.34 -14.82
C GLY A 128 -0.46 11.24 -14.92
N ALA A 129 -0.12 9.97 -14.69
CA ALA A 129 -1.06 8.87 -14.80
C ALA A 129 -2.13 8.94 -13.71
N SER A 130 -3.38 8.62 -14.08
CA SER A 130 -4.45 8.40 -13.10
C SER A 130 -4.21 7.08 -12.37
N VAL A 131 -4.39 7.10 -11.05
CA VAL A 131 -4.25 5.91 -10.21
C VAL A 131 -5.65 5.40 -9.84
N GLY A 132 -6.03 4.26 -10.40
CA GLY A 132 -7.20 3.50 -9.97
C GLY A 132 -6.96 2.85 -8.60
N ARG A 133 -8.01 2.78 -7.79
CA ARG A 133 -8.02 2.06 -6.51
C ARG A 133 -9.17 1.07 -6.51
N GLU A 134 -8.92 -0.13 -6.01
CA GLU A 134 -9.93 -1.16 -5.82
C GLU A 134 -9.56 -2.02 -4.61
N VAL A 135 -10.56 -2.33 -3.77
CA VAL A 135 -10.41 -3.22 -2.62
C VAL A 135 -11.41 -4.35 -2.77
N PHE A 136 -10.91 -5.53 -3.10
CA PHE A 136 -11.76 -6.70 -3.33
C PHE A 136 -12.26 -7.30 -2.02
N ALA A 137 -13.48 -6.93 -1.62
CA ALA A 137 -14.18 -7.62 -0.55
C ALA A 137 -14.60 -9.03 -1.00
N PRO A 138 -14.38 -10.08 -0.18
CA PRO A 138 -14.72 -11.44 -0.52
C PRO A 138 -16.24 -11.64 -0.38
N PRO A 139 -16.85 -12.47 -1.24
CA PRO A 139 -18.26 -12.86 -1.14
C PRO A 139 -18.57 -13.72 0.09
N GLY A 140 -17.55 -14.27 0.76
CA GLY A 140 -17.74 -15.10 1.93
C GLY A 140 -16.44 -15.54 2.58
N TYR A 141 -16.57 -16.25 3.70
CA TYR A 141 -15.45 -16.79 4.46
C TYR A 141 -15.69 -18.27 4.71
N THR A 142 -14.63 -19.05 4.75
CA THR A 142 -14.65 -20.46 5.13
C THR A 142 -13.83 -20.68 6.40
N ALA A 143 -14.23 -21.65 7.21
CA ALA A 143 -13.47 -22.04 8.39
C ALA A 143 -12.20 -22.78 7.95
N PHE A 144 -11.06 -22.39 8.52
CA PHE A 144 -9.78 -23.06 8.34
C PHE A 144 -9.31 -23.62 9.67
N THR A 145 -8.88 -24.88 9.66
CA THR A 145 -8.22 -25.51 10.80
C THR A 145 -6.72 -25.50 10.51
N GLY A 146 -5.96 -24.68 11.26
CA GLY A 146 -4.53 -24.55 11.08
C GLY A 146 -3.72 -25.73 11.63
N ILE A 147 -2.39 -25.64 11.45
CA ILE A 147 -1.39 -26.69 11.78
C ILE A 147 -1.36 -27.03 13.29
N ALA A 148 -1.90 -26.15 14.15
CA ALA A 148 -1.98 -26.33 15.60
C ALA A 148 -3.42 -26.39 16.16
N GLY A 149 -4.42 -26.71 15.33
CA GLY A 149 -5.82 -26.82 15.77
C GLY A 149 -6.55 -25.49 16.00
N ALA A 150 -5.87 -24.36 15.79
CA ALA A 150 -6.50 -23.04 15.83
C ALA A 150 -7.53 -22.90 14.70
N ARG A 151 -8.77 -22.56 15.07
CA ARG A 151 -9.86 -22.24 14.15
C ARG A 151 -9.72 -20.78 13.70
N GLY A 152 -9.57 -20.57 12.39
CA GLY A 152 -9.56 -19.25 11.76
C GLY A 152 -10.59 -19.15 10.64
N TRP A 153 -10.82 -17.93 10.15
CA TRP A 153 -11.61 -17.69 8.95
C TRP A 153 -10.70 -17.31 7.79
N VAL A 154 -10.93 -17.90 6.62
CA VAL A 154 -10.22 -17.59 5.39
C VAL A 154 -11.21 -17.01 4.39
N SER A 155 -10.88 -15.84 3.85
CA SER A 155 -11.66 -15.19 2.80
C SER A 155 -11.69 -16.04 1.53
N ILE A 156 -12.87 -16.24 0.96
CA ILE A 156 -13.05 -16.89 -0.34
C ILE A 156 -12.93 -15.79 -1.41
N PRO A 157 -11.90 -15.78 -2.27
CA PRO A 157 -11.71 -14.70 -3.23
C PRO A 157 -12.69 -14.81 -4.40
N ASN A 158 -13.23 -13.66 -4.84
CA ASN A 158 -13.95 -13.58 -6.12
C ASN A 158 -12.94 -13.41 -7.27
N LEU A 159 -12.40 -14.53 -7.76
CA LEU A 159 -11.38 -14.51 -8.82
C LEU A 159 -11.87 -13.88 -10.13
N ALA A 160 -13.15 -14.03 -10.46
CA ALA A 160 -13.72 -13.44 -11.68
C ALA A 160 -13.72 -11.92 -11.61
N ALA A 161 -14.16 -11.34 -10.48
CA ALA A 161 -14.11 -9.89 -10.27
C ALA A 161 -12.68 -9.35 -10.25
N ILE A 162 -11.77 -10.03 -9.52
CA ILE A 162 -10.34 -9.64 -9.45
C ILE A 162 -9.71 -9.61 -10.84
N ARG A 163 -9.84 -10.71 -11.59
CA ARG A 163 -9.23 -10.82 -12.92
C ARG A 163 -9.88 -9.87 -13.93
N GLY A 164 -11.20 -9.69 -13.87
CA GLY A 164 -11.91 -8.74 -14.72
C GLY A 164 -11.44 -7.31 -14.52
N TYR A 165 -11.27 -6.87 -13.27
CA TYR A 165 -10.72 -5.54 -12.97
C TYR A 165 -9.28 -5.41 -13.47
N VAL A 166 -8.41 -6.37 -13.13
CA VAL A 166 -6.99 -6.33 -13.48
C VAL A 166 -6.79 -6.30 -15.00
N GLN A 167 -7.55 -7.10 -15.76
CA GLN A 167 -7.51 -7.09 -17.23
C GLN A 167 -8.03 -5.77 -17.81
N GLY A 168 -9.04 -5.15 -17.19
CA GLY A 168 -9.56 -3.85 -17.61
C GLY A 168 -8.53 -2.71 -17.43
N VAL A 169 -7.71 -2.75 -16.38
CA VAL A 169 -6.64 -1.77 -16.14
C VAL A 169 -5.43 -2.04 -17.03
N ALA A 170 -5.13 -3.31 -17.34
CA ALA A 170 -4.02 -3.71 -18.19
C ALA A 170 -4.32 -3.61 -19.70
N ALA A 171 -5.55 -3.30 -20.08
CA ALA A 171 -5.93 -3.09 -21.48
C ALA A 171 -5.27 -1.79 -22.00
N PRO A 172 -4.70 -1.81 -23.22
CA PRO A 172 -3.97 -0.67 -23.80
C PRO A 172 -4.87 0.54 -24.11
#